data_AF-A0A1F6CLW3-F1
#
_entry.id   AF-A0A1F6CLW3-F1
#
_cell.length_a   1.000
_cell.length_b   1.000
_cell.length_c   1.000
_cell.angle_alpha   90.00
_cell.angle_beta   90.00
_cell.angle_gamma   90.00
#
_symmetry.space_group_name_H-M   'P 1'
#
loop_
_entity.id
_entity.type
_entity.pdbx_description
1 polymer ?
#
loop_
_entity_poly.entity_id
_entity_poly.type
_entity_poly.pdbx_seq_one_letter_code
_entity_poly.pdbx_strand_id
1 'polypeptide(L)'
;MILTLLLLAQTVDAKEFAARRADLLKRLDGATIVVPCEDLVGGEPGIDANTPLYDFDYLVGAREAGAILVISGAGTMLFADAVKPDGIDTLLPRDAFDGFVGKVVAEGDAVELRAFAGRNMKTSKAAQKTLEDAGAEIGKKAAAALTEMRLIKSDREREMMKAVTDQTNAAHVAAMKACKPGMNEKEIQKVIEDAFEEHGGTGLGFPSIVGSGMNGTILHYMANNKEIKNDVMIVMDIGSGYHGYSSDVTRTIPSDGDFNDDEREIYQCVLDAQKAAEKALKPGATWQELERAAQDVIKDRGLTKWSYAHAKDFSVRHGLGHYVGLSVHDSGSYREKMAPGMVITIEPGIYDKDKGIGVRIEDIYLVTEEGFIRLSEGAPREIDEIEKLMNE
;
A
#
# COMPACT_ATOMS: atom_id res chain seq x y z
N MET A 1 -13.52 -30.47 -5.65
CA MET A 1 -12.15 -29.96 -5.41
C MET A 1 -12.13 -28.45 -5.29
N ILE A 2 -12.58 -27.69 -6.30
CA ILE A 2 -12.64 -26.20 -6.26
C ILE A 2 -13.51 -25.67 -5.10
N LEU A 3 -14.73 -26.19 -4.93
CA LEU A 3 -15.62 -25.78 -3.83
C LEU A 3 -15.01 -26.08 -2.44
N THR A 4 -14.29 -27.20 -2.32
CA THR A 4 -13.61 -27.60 -1.07
C THR A 4 -12.42 -26.70 -0.78
N LEU A 5 -11.66 -26.27 -1.81
CA LEU A 5 -10.55 -25.34 -1.68
C LEU A 5 -11.03 -23.91 -1.32
N LEU A 6 -12.14 -23.45 -1.92
CA LEU A 6 -12.79 -22.19 -1.55
C LEU A 6 -13.27 -22.18 -0.10
N LEU A 7 -13.93 -23.26 0.34
CA LEU A 7 -14.35 -23.39 1.74
C LEU A 7 -13.15 -23.42 2.69
N LEU A 8 -12.07 -24.13 2.32
CA LEU A 8 -10.84 -24.18 3.10
C LEU A 8 -10.17 -22.80 3.20
N ALA A 9 -10.05 -22.07 2.09
CA ALA A 9 -9.51 -20.70 2.08
C ALA A 9 -10.32 -19.77 2.99
N GLN A 10 -11.65 -19.77 2.87
CA GLN A 10 -12.54 -19.00 3.76
C GLN A 10 -12.36 -19.37 5.24
N THR A 11 -12.23 -20.66 5.57
CA THR A 11 -12.00 -21.09 6.96
C THR A 11 -10.61 -20.78 7.50
N VAL A 12 -9.60 -20.66 6.64
CA VAL A 12 -8.24 -20.23 7.00
C VAL A 12 -8.25 -18.73 7.29
N ASP A 13 -8.86 -17.94 6.42
CA ASP A 13 -8.95 -16.49 6.57
C ASP A 13 -9.73 -16.13 7.87
N ALA A 14 -10.84 -16.81 8.17
CA ALA A 14 -11.61 -16.58 9.41
C ALA A 14 -10.82 -16.81 10.70
N LYS A 15 -9.96 -17.83 10.74
CA LYS A 15 -9.09 -18.12 11.90
C LYS A 15 -8.03 -17.05 12.07
N GLU A 16 -7.48 -16.53 10.97
CA GLU A 16 -6.49 -15.47 11.02
C GLU A 16 -7.09 -14.17 11.57
N PHE A 17 -8.26 -13.76 11.09
CA PHE A 17 -8.95 -12.58 11.64
C PHE A 17 -9.28 -12.75 13.14
N ALA A 18 -9.72 -13.94 13.56
CA ALA A 18 -9.94 -14.23 14.98
C ALA A 18 -8.65 -14.15 15.81
N ALA A 19 -7.53 -14.64 15.28
CA ALA A 19 -6.22 -14.56 15.94
C ALA A 19 -5.75 -13.10 16.08
N ARG A 20 -5.94 -12.26 15.04
CA ARG A 20 -5.64 -10.83 15.09
C ARG A 20 -6.45 -10.13 16.18
N ARG A 21 -7.77 -10.38 16.27
CA ARG A 21 -8.62 -9.81 17.33
C ARG A 21 -8.17 -10.24 18.73
N ALA A 22 -7.81 -11.51 18.90
CA ALA A 22 -7.31 -12.03 20.18
C ALA A 22 -5.95 -11.41 20.58
N ASP A 23 -5.02 -11.24 19.63
CA ASP A 23 -3.73 -10.59 19.90
C ASP A 23 -3.91 -9.10 20.26
N LEU A 24 -4.80 -8.39 19.57
CA LEU A 24 -5.13 -7.00 19.89
C LEU A 24 -5.70 -6.87 21.31
N LEU A 25 -6.66 -7.73 21.68
CA LEU A 25 -7.23 -7.78 23.03
C LEU A 25 -6.16 -8.02 24.09
N LYS A 26 -5.21 -8.92 23.82
CA LYS A 26 -4.09 -9.21 24.72
C LYS A 26 -3.13 -8.03 24.87
N ARG A 27 -2.82 -7.32 23.78
CA ARG A 27 -1.93 -6.14 23.78
C ARG A 27 -2.50 -4.94 24.55
N LEU A 28 -3.83 -4.90 24.69
CA LEU A 28 -4.56 -3.84 25.37
C LEU A 28 -5.10 -4.30 26.74
N ASP A 29 -4.45 -5.29 27.36
CA ASP A 29 -4.74 -5.79 28.70
C ASP A 29 -6.21 -6.19 28.93
N GLY A 30 -6.88 -6.66 27.88
CA GLY A 30 -8.29 -7.07 27.93
C GLY A 30 -9.30 -5.92 27.89
N ALA A 31 -8.87 -4.68 27.62
CA ALA A 31 -9.77 -3.55 27.45
C ALA A 31 -10.82 -3.82 26.36
N THR A 32 -12.01 -3.23 26.51
CA THR A 32 -13.02 -3.25 25.46
C THR A 32 -12.56 -2.34 24.32
N ILE A 33 -12.41 -2.90 23.13
CA ILE A 33 -11.90 -2.20 21.95
C ILE A 33 -13.04 -1.93 20.98
N VAL A 34 -13.18 -0.68 20.56
CA VAL A 34 -14.15 -0.29 19.52
C VAL A 34 -13.40 0.13 18.26
N VAL A 35 -13.70 -0.51 17.13
CA VAL A 35 -13.10 -0.23 15.83
C VAL A 35 -14.21 0.08 14.81
N PRO A 36 -14.31 1.33 14.34
CA PRO A 36 -15.28 1.69 13.30
C PRO A 36 -14.79 1.36 11.88
N CYS A 37 -15.71 1.02 10.99
CA CYS A 37 -15.48 0.98 9.55
C CYS A 37 -15.88 2.32 8.92
N GLU A 38 -14.91 3.14 8.54
CA GLU A 38 -15.14 4.42 7.85
C GLU A 38 -15.31 4.23 6.33
N ASP A 39 -15.87 5.24 5.65
CA ASP A 39 -15.85 5.29 4.17
C ASP A 39 -14.44 5.58 3.66
N LEU A 40 -14.15 5.20 2.41
CA LEU A 40 -12.97 5.70 1.71
C LEU A 40 -13.01 7.22 1.61
N VAL A 41 -11.93 7.87 2.07
CA VAL A 41 -11.75 9.31 1.91
C VAL A 41 -11.63 9.62 0.42
N GLY A 42 -12.50 10.50 -0.09
CA GLY A 42 -12.52 10.84 -1.52
C GLY A 42 -13.04 9.73 -2.45
N GLY A 43 -13.43 8.57 -1.91
CA GLY A 43 -13.86 7.41 -2.71
C GLY A 43 -12.72 6.65 -3.38
N GLU A 44 -11.46 6.95 -3.07
CA GLU A 44 -10.29 6.36 -3.70
C GLU A 44 -9.50 5.46 -2.73
N PRO A 45 -9.03 4.28 -3.17
CA PRO A 45 -8.12 3.45 -2.40
C PRO A 45 -6.72 4.08 -2.33
N GLY A 46 -5.93 3.65 -1.34
CA GLY A 46 -4.51 4.01 -1.24
C GLY A 46 -4.21 5.37 -0.60
N ILE A 47 -5.22 6.12 -0.17
CA ILE A 47 -5.00 7.40 0.54
C ILE A 47 -4.65 7.13 2.02
N ASP A 48 -3.57 7.72 2.53
CA ASP A 48 -3.09 7.58 3.93
C ASP A 48 -4.18 7.79 4.99
N ALA A 49 -5.13 8.68 4.69
CA ALA A 49 -6.26 8.99 5.57
C ALA A 49 -7.22 7.80 5.77
N ASN A 50 -7.15 6.75 4.95
CA ASN A 50 -7.95 5.53 5.06
C ASN A 50 -7.44 4.54 6.12
N THR A 51 -6.42 4.89 6.92
CA THR A 51 -5.83 4.00 7.93
C THR A 51 -6.88 3.30 8.85
N PRO A 52 -7.90 3.98 9.40
CA PRO A 52 -8.91 3.31 10.24
C PRO A 52 -9.74 2.27 9.48
N LEU A 53 -10.07 2.52 8.21
CA LEU A 53 -10.75 1.54 7.37
C LEU A 53 -9.89 0.29 7.19
N TYR A 54 -8.59 0.46 6.93
CA TYR A 54 -7.66 -0.67 6.81
C TYR A 54 -7.47 -1.43 8.12
N ASP A 55 -7.49 -0.75 9.26
CA ASP A 55 -7.47 -1.40 10.58
C ASP A 55 -8.73 -2.25 10.81
N PHE A 56 -9.91 -1.76 10.40
CA PHE A 56 -11.15 -2.52 10.46
C PHE A 56 -11.07 -3.77 9.57
N ASP A 57 -10.64 -3.60 8.31
CA ASP A 57 -10.50 -4.71 7.36
C ASP A 57 -9.50 -5.75 7.84
N TYR A 58 -8.38 -5.31 8.43
CA TYR A 58 -7.39 -6.19 9.04
C TYR A 58 -7.97 -7.10 10.14
N LEU A 59 -8.98 -6.62 10.87
CA LEU A 59 -9.61 -7.37 11.97
C LEU A 59 -10.85 -8.15 11.56
N VAL A 60 -11.52 -7.79 10.46
CA VAL A 60 -12.83 -8.35 10.08
C VAL A 60 -12.76 -9.15 8.78
N GLY A 61 -11.91 -8.76 7.82
CA GLY A 61 -11.86 -9.34 6.48
C GLY A 61 -13.02 -8.97 5.58
N ALA A 62 -13.78 -7.93 5.95
CA ALA A 62 -14.89 -7.41 5.19
C ALA A 62 -15.04 -5.92 5.46
N ARG A 63 -15.53 -5.18 4.47
CA ARG A 63 -15.77 -3.73 4.55
C ARG A 63 -17.25 -3.45 4.38
N GLU A 64 -17.88 -2.93 5.44
CA GLU A 64 -19.22 -2.34 5.37
C GLU A 64 -19.16 -0.95 5.98
N ALA A 65 -19.38 0.07 5.14
CA ALA A 65 -19.40 1.46 5.58
C ALA A 65 -20.36 1.67 6.76
N GLY A 66 -19.83 2.20 7.86
CA GLY A 66 -20.58 2.47 9.08
C GLY A 66 -20.82 1.25 9.97
N ALA A 67 -20.23 0.09 9.66
CA ALA A 67 -20.16 -1.02 10.60
C ALA A 67 -19.21 -0.72 11.76
N ILE A 68 -19.40 -1.40 12.89
CA ILE A 68 -18.62 -1.19 14.12
C ILE A 68 -18.26 -2.54 14.71
N LEU A 69 -16.98 -2.78 14.91
CA LEU A 69 -16.47 -3.95 15.60
C LEU A 69 -16.24 -3.60 17.07
N VAL A 70 -16.68 -4.49 17.95
CA VAL A 70 -16.35 -4.48 19.39
C VAL A 70 -15.63 -5.77 19.74
N ILE A 71 -14.50 -5.66 20.43
CA ILE A 71 -13.70 -6.78 20.92
C ILE A 71 -13.57 -6.62 22.43
N SER A 72 -13.97 -7.61 23.22
CA SER A 72 -13.80 -7.59 24.68
C SER A 72 -13.54 -8.98 25.23
N GLY A 73 -13.31 -9.08 26.55
CA GLY A 73 -13.20 -10.37 27.24
C GLY A 73 -14.47 -11.23 27.15
N ALA A 74 -15.63 -10.65 26.82
CA ALA A 74 -16.87 -11.37 26.60
C ALA A 74 -17.02 -11.94 25.17
N GLY A 75 -16.13 -11.58 24.25
CA GLY A 75 -16.15 -12.01 22.85
C GLY A 75 -16.18 -10.84 21.87
N THR A 76 -16.53 -11.15 20.63
CA THR A 76 -16.52 -10.23 19.49
C THR A 76 -17.93 -9.94 18.99
N MET A 77 -18.26 -8.66 18.85
CA MET A 77 -19.57 -8.20 18.37
C MET A 77 -19.38 -7.31 17.16
N LEU A 78 -20.18 -7.53 16.12
CA LEU A 78 -20.24 -6.67 14.95
C LEU A 78 -21.61 -5.99 14.91
N PHE A 79 -21.62 -4.66 14.81
CA PHE A 79 -22.81 -3.86 14.56
C PHE A 79 -22.82 -3.49 13.08
N ALA A 80 -23.69 -4.13 12.29
CA ALA A 80 -23.67 -4.07 10.83
C ALA A 80 -25.05 -4.45 10.26
N ASP A 81 -25.32 -4.09 9.01
CA ASP A 81 -26.54 -4.49 8.29
C ASP A 81 -26.32 -5.76 7.44
N ALA A 82 -25.06 -6.13 7.15
CA ALA A 82 -24.72 -7.29 6.35
C ALA A 82 -24.66 -8.60 7.15
N VAL A 83 -24.27 -9.68 6.45
CA VAL A 83 -24.10 -11.02 7.00
C VAL A 83 -22.91 -11.06 7.96
N LYS A 84 -23.07 -11.77 9.08
CA LYS A 84 -22.01 -11.97 10.08
C LYS A 84 -20.81 -12.70 9.44
N PRO A 85 -19.61 -12.08 9.39
CA PRO A 85 -18.40 -12.78 8.95
C PRO A 85 -18.07 -13.95 9.86
N ASP A 86 -17.42 -14.99 9.31
CA ASP A 86 -16.96 -16.13 10.09
C ASP A 86 -15.96 -15.70 11.18
N GLY A 87 -16.09 -16.30 12.37
CA GLY A 87 -15.26 -15.98 13.53
C GLY A 87 -15.72 -14.77 14.36
N ILE A 88 -16.76 -14.03 13.94
CA ILE A 88 -17.45 -13.06 14.80
C ILE A 88 -18.48 -13.80 15.67
N ASP A 89 -18.53 -13.54 16.99
CA ASP A 89 -19.44 -14.24 17.90
C ASP A 89 -20.89 -13.76 17.71
N THR A 90 -21.09 -12.44 17.76
CA THR A 90 -22.42 -11.81 17.73
C THR A 90 -22.53 -10.78 16.62
N LEU A 91 -23.65 -10.80 15.88
CA LEU A 91 -24.05 -9.74 14.95
C LEU A 91 -25.27 -9.02 15.52
N LEU A 92 -25.24 -7.69 15.54
CA LEU A 92 -26.33 -6.83 15.96
C LEU A 92 -26.62 -5.76 14.89
N PRO A 93 -27.87 -5.27 14.79
CA PRO A 93 -28.18 -4.12 13.96
C PRO A 93 -27.36 -2.88 14.35
N ARG A 94 -27.01 -2.05 13.37
CA ARG A 94 -26.18 -0.84 13.62
C ARG A 94 -26.79 0.12 14.64
N ASP A 95 -28.10 0.27 14.63
CA ASP A 95 -28.84 1.15 15.55
C ASP A 95 -28.84 0.66 17.01
N ALA A 96 -28.42 -0.59 17.27
CA ALA A 96 -28.26 -1.12 18.62
C ALA A 96 -26.97 -0.64 19.32
N PHE A 97 -26.01 -0.07 18.59
CA PHE A 97 -24.69 0.30 19.13
C PHE A 97 -24.79 1.36 20.24
N ASP A 98 -25.61 2.39 20.06
CA ASP A 98 -25.76 3.46 21.05
C ASP A 98 -26.26 2.93 22.40
N GLY A 99 -27.21 1.98 22.36
CA GLY A 99 -27.72 1.32 23.55
C GLY A 99 -26.70 0.36 24.20
N PHE A 100 -25.82 -0.24 23.40
CA PHE A 100 -24.73 -1.08 23.90
C PHE A 100 -23.68 -0.26 24.64
N VAL A 101 -23.26 0.88 24.07
CA VAL A 101 -22.27 1.79 24.69
C VAL A 101 -22.71 2.22 26.09
N GLY A 102 -23.99 2.57 26.28
CA GLY A 102 -24.52 2.93 27.60
C GLY A 102 -24.38 1.83 28.65
N LYS A 103 -24.39 0.55 28.25
CA LYS A 103 -24.18 -0.59 29.16
C LYS A 103 -22.71 -0.79 29.51
N VAL A 104 -21.83 -0.76 28.51
CA VAL A 104 -20.37 -0.90 28.71
C VAL A 104 -19.85 0.16 29.68
N VAL A 105 -20.28 1.42 29.48
CA VAL A 105 -19.93 2.53 30.37
C VAL A 105 -20.46 2.30 31.80
N ALA A 106 -21.67 1.75 31.94
CA ALA A 106 -22.26 1.48 33.25
C ALA A 106 -21.57 0.33 34.00
N GLU A 107 -20.95 -0.61 33.29
CA GLU A 107 -20.24 -1.77 33.85
C GLU A 107 -18.82 -1.41 34.34
N GLY A 108 -18.27 -0.27 33.90
CA GLY A 108 -17.00 0.28 34.39
C GLY A 108 -15.74 -0.33 33.74
N ASP A 109 -15.90 -1.00 32.61
CA ASP A 109 -14.80 -1.56 31.84
C ASP A 109 -13.91 -0.44 31.26
N ALA A 110 -12.59 -0.66 31.25
CA ALA A 110 -11.67 0.19 30.49
C ALA A 110 -11.96 0.04 29.00
N VAL A 111 -12.17 1.17 28.30
CA VAL A 111 -12.48 1.20 26.87
C VAL A 111 -11.34 1.88 26.11
N GLU A 112 -10.78 1.16 25.13
CA GLU A 112 -9.80 1.67 24.17
C GLU A 112 -10.50 1.90 22.83
N LEU A 113 -10.46 3.13 22.35
CA LEU A 113 -11.09 3.47 21.07
C LEU A 113 -10.02 3.55 20.00
N ARG A 114 -10.14 2.79 18.92
CA ARG A 114 -9.36 3.12 17.73
C ARG A 114 -9.88 4.46 17.21
N ALA A 115 -8.96 5.43 17.04
CA ALA A 115 -9.33 6.82 16.78
C ALA A 115 -10.35 6.94 15.64
N PHE A 116 -11.48 7.60 15.91
CA PHE A 116 -12.39 8.15 14.92
C PHE A 116 -11.64 9.23 14.15
N ALA A 117 -11.03 8.91 13.01
CA ALA A 117 -10.33 9.93 12.23
C ALA A 117 -11.30 10.70 11.30
N GLY A 118 -12.48 10.13 11.03
CA GLY A 118 -13.44 10.68 10.10
C GLY A 118 -14.51 11.58 10.73
N ARG A 119 -14.70 12.77 10.16
CA ARG A 119 -15.89 13.63 10.36
C ARG A 119 -17.20 12.99 9.83
N ASN A 120 -17.15 11.76 9.32
CA ASN A 120 -18.17 11.15 8.47
C ASN A 120 -18.80 9.87 9.04
N MET A 121 -18.41 9.42 10.24
CA MET A 121 -19.11 8.27 10.80
C MET A 121 -20.50 8.68 11.31
N LYS A 122 -21.53 8.03 10.76
CA LYS A 122 -22.94 8.18 11.17
C LYS A 122 -23.31 7.38 12.43
N THR A 123 -22.35 6.79 13.13
CA THR A 123 -22.59 6.34 14.52
C THR A 123 -22.88 7.59 15.32
N SER A 124 -23.93 7.57 16.14
CA SER A 124 -24.44 8.83 16.66
C SER A 124 -23.34 9.55 17.43
N LYS A 125 -23.20 10.86 17.19
CA LYS A 125 -22.35 11.73 18.01
C LYS A 125 -22.58 11.53 19.52
N ALA A 126 -23.74 10.99 19.89
CA ALA A 126 -24.07 10.63 21.26
C ALA A 126 -23.29 9.41 21.77
N ALA A 127 -23.10 8.34 20.99
CA ALA A 127 -22.28 7.20 21.42
C ALA A 127 -20.82 7.60 21.61
N GLN A 128 -20.25 8.34 20.67
CA GLN A 128 -18.88 8.88 20.82
C GLN A 128 -18.76 9.73 22.08
N LYS A 129 -19.67 10.69 22.26
CA LYS A 129 -19.68 11.54 23.45
C LYS A 129 -19.83 10.73 24.74
N THR A 130 -20.65 9.68 24.74
CA THR A 130 -20.86 8.83 25.91
C THR A 130 -19.57 8.09 26.29
N LEU A 131 -18.81 7.60 25.30
CA LEU A 131 -17.52 6.96 25.52
C LEU A 131 -16.46 7.96 26.01
N GLU A 132 -16.44 9.17 25.43
CA GLU A 132 -15.57 10.27 25.86
C GLU A 132 -15.86 10.70 27.30
N ASP A 133 -17.13 10.94 27.64
CA ASP A 133 -17.60 11.31 28.98
C ASP A 133 -17.28 10.20 30.01
N ALA A 134 -17.18 8.95 29.57
CA ALA A 134 -16.81 7.79 30.38
C ALA A 134 -15.29 7.61 30.55
N GLY A 135 -14.47 8.48 29.96
CA GLY A 135 -13.01 8.43 30.08
C GLY A 135 -12.34 7.42 29.16
N ALA A 136 -13.00 6.95 28.10
CA ALA A 136 -12.37 6.09 27.10
C ALA A 136 -11.15 6.78 26.48
N GLU A 137 -10.00 6.10 26.46
CA GLU A 137 -8.79 6.65 25.85
C GLU A 137 -8.93 6.58 24.33
N ILE A 138 -9.05 7.75 23.69
CA ILE A 138 -9.10 7.80 22.23
C ILE A 138 -7.71 7.59 21.65
N GLY A 139 -7.57 6.49 20.94
CA GLY A 139 -6.86 6.47 19.67
C GLY A 139 -5.37 6.18 19.71
N LYS A 140 -4.70 6.24 20.87
CA LYS A 140 -3.23 6.13 20.90
C LYS A 140 -2.75 4.69 21.04
N LYS A 141 -3.22 3.93 22.04
CA LYS A 141 -2.73 2.56 22.28
C LYS A 141 -3.24 1.59 21.23
N ALA A 142 -4.54 1.63 20.93
CA ALA A 142 -5.12 0.78 19.89
C ALA A 142 -4.50 1.03 18.50
N ALA A 143 -4.27 2.30 18.12
CA ALA A 143 -3.62 2.61 16.84
C ALA A 143 -2.16 2.16 16.80
N ALA A 144 -1.41 2.35 17.90
CA ALA A 144 -0.03 1.88 18.00
C ALA A 144 0.04 0.34 17.89
N ALA A 145 -0.80 -0.38 18.65
CA ALA A 145 -0.86 -1.83 18.60
C ALA A 145 -1.21 -2.35 17.20
N LEU A 146 -2.23 -1.77 16.54
CA LEU A 146 -2.60 -2.15 15.18
C LEU A 146 -1.52 -1.84 14.15
N THR A 147 -0.82 -0.70 14.31
CA THR A 147 0.34 -0.36 13.48
C THR A 147 1.43 -1.41 13.60
N GLU A 148 1.80 -1.81 14.82
CA GLU A 148 2.80 -2.87 15.05
C GLU A 148 2.37 -4.23 14.48
N MET A 149 1.09 -4.58 14.61
CA MET A 149 0.55 -5.85 14.11
C MET A 149 0.55 -5.91 12.58
N ARG A 150 0.14 -4.83 11.89
CA ARG A 150 0.13 -4.73 10.41
C ARG A 150 1.53 -4.59 9.81
N LEU A 151 2.49 -4.08 10.59
CA LEU A 151 3.86 -3.88 10.14
C LEU A 151 4.54 -5.21 9.77
N ILE A 152 4.29 -6.27 10.54
CA ILE A 152 4.88 -7.60 10.33
C ILE A 152 3.85 -8.53 9.70
N LYS A 153 4.01 -8.81 8.41
CA LYS A 153 3.08 -9.62 7.63
C LYS A 153 3.14 -11.08 8.08
N SER A 154 1.98 -11.68 8.34
CA SER A 154 1.81 -13.13 8.53
C SER A 154 2.19 -13.90 7.26
N ASP A 155 2.34 -15.23 7.35
CA ASP A 155 2.61 -16.05 6.16
C ASP A 155 1.51 -15.92 5.09
N ARG A 156 0.24 -15.84 5.53
CA ARG A 156 -0.90 -15.65 4.62
C ARG A 156 -0.87 -14.26 3.98
N GLU A 157 -0.49 -13.23 4.74
CA GLU A 157 -0.31 -11.88 4.20
C GLU A 157 0.83 -11.82 3.18
N ARG A 158 1.92 -12.55 3.41
CA ARG A 158 3.03 -12.66 2.44
C ARG A 158 2.61 -13.34 1.15
N GLU A 159 1.76 -14.37 1.22
CA GLU A 159 1.16 -14.98 0.03
C GLU A 159 0.32 -13.97 -0.76
N MET A 160 -0.51 -13.17 -0.07
CA MET A 160 -1.33 -12.13 -0.71
C MET A 160 -0.45 -11.03 -1.32
N MET A 161 0.58 -10.57 -0.61
CA MET A 161 1.57 -9.61 -1.13
C MET A 161 2.28 -10.13 -2.37
N LYS A 162 2.68 -11.41 -2.37
CA LYS A 162 3.27 -12.02 -3.56
C LYS A 162 2.28 -12.05 -4.72
N ALA A 163 1.04 -12.49 -4.49
CA ALA A 163 0.03 -12.61 -5.53
C ALA A 163 -0.32 -11.25 -6.17
N VAL A 164 -0.50 -10.20 -5.35
CA VAL A 164 -0.81 -8.85 -5.84
C VAL A 164 0.36 -8.22 -6.60
N THR A 165 1.60 -8.51 -6.18
CA THR A 165 2.79 -8.07 -6.92
C THR A 165 2.99 -8.86 -8.21
N ASP A 166 2.69 -10.16 -8.25
CA ASP A 166 2.73 -10.95 -9.49
C ASP A 166 1.74 -10.40 -10.54
N GLN A 167 0.54 -9.98 -10.13
CA GLN A 167 -0.44 -9.29 -10.98
C GLN A 167 0.13 -7.98 -11.54
N THR A 168 0.81 -7.21 -10.68
CA THR A 168 1.41 -5.93 -11.07
C THR A 168 2.60 -6.11 -12.00
N ASN A 169 3.41 -7.16 -11.79
CA ASN A 169 4.49 -7.55 -12.69
C ASN A 169 3.96 -7.86 -14.09
N ALA A 170 2.89 -8.64 -14.18
CA ALA A 170 2.26 -8.98 -15.45
C ALA A 170 1.74 -7.73 -16.19
N ALA A 171 1.16 -6.78 -15.47
CA ALA A 171 0.68 -5.52 -16.04
C ALA A 171 1.83 -4.63 -16.57
N HIS A 172 2.96 -4.55 -15.86
CA HIS A 172 4.16 -3.88 -16.39
C HIS A 172 4.63 -4.50 -17.70
N VAL A 173 4.72 -5.84 -17.75
CA VAL A 173 5.11 -6.56 -18.98
C VAL A 173 4.11 -6.30 -20.11
N ALA A 174 2.81 -6.32 -19.83
CA ALA A 174 1.78 -6.01 -20.82
C ALA A 174 1.90 -4.56 -21.35
N ALA A 175 2.13 -3.60 -20.45
CA ALA A 175 2.31 -2.20 -20.81
C ALA A 175 3.55 -1.97 -21.68
N MET A 176 4.69 -2.57 -21.31
CA MET A 176 5.93 -2.50 -22.08
C MET A 176 5.73 -3.01 -23.52
N LYS A 177 5.05 -4.14 -23.69
CA LYS A 177 4.76 -4.72 -25.02
C LYS A 177 3.76 -3.90 -25.84
N ALA A 178 2.81 -3.24 -25.19
CA ALA A 178 1.77 -2.48 -25.87
C ALA A 178 2.23 -1.08 -26.26
N CYS A 179 3.16 -0.49 -25.52
CA CYS A 179 3.57 0.89 -25.66
C CYS A 179 4.20 1.19 -27.01
N LYS A 180 3.75 2.28 -27.64
CA LYS A 180 4.34 2.84 -28.85
C LYS A 180 4.00 4.33 -28.98
N PRO A 181 4.82 5.10 -29.72
CA PRO A 181 4.53 6.50 -29.99
C PRO A 181 3.17 6.67 -30.69
N GLY A 182 2.48 7.76 -30.38
CA GLY A 182 1.16 8.12 -30.90
C GLY A 182 -0.02 7.55 -30.12
N MET A 183 0.21 6.62 -29.18
CA MET A 183 -0.83 6.22 -28.22
C MET A 183 -1.09 7.34 -27.21
N ASN A 184 -2.28 7.34 -26.61
CA ASN A 184 -2.56 8.15 -25.43
C ASN A 184 -2.13 7.40 -24.15
N GLU A 185 -1.65 8.13 -23.14
CA GLU A 185 -1.34 7.59 -21.80
C GLU A 185 -2.51 6.77 -21.23
N LYS A 186 -3.76 7.17 -21.49
CA LYS A 186 -4.96 6.44 -21.08
C LYS A 186 -5.10 5.05 -21.71
N GLU A 187 -4.60 4.88 -22.94
CA GLU A 187 -4.65 3.59 -23.62
C GLU A 187 -3.70 2.60 -22.95
N ILE A 188 -2.54 3.06 -22.48
CA ILE A 188 -1.61 2.25 -21.68
C ILE A 188 -2.20 1.95 -20.30
N GLN A 189 -2.81 2.94 -19.64
CA GLN A 189 -3.55 2.70 -18.39
C GLN A 189 -4.60 1.58 -18.55
N LYS A 190 -5.34 1.58 -19.68
CA LYS A 190 -6.30 0.51 -19.95
C LYS A 190 -5.63 -0.87 -20.06
N VAL A 191 -4.49 -0.97 -20.76
CA VAL A 191 -3.73 -2.24 -20.87
C VAL A 191 -3.31 -2.73 -19.49
N ILE A 192 -2.85 -1.83 -18.63
CA ILE A 192 -2.44 -2.14 -17.25
C ILE A 192 -3.62 -2.68 -16.45
N GLU A 193 -4.74 -1.98 -16.47
CA GLU A 193 -5.93 -2.34 -15.66
C GLU A 193 -6.59 -3.63 -16.16
N ASP A 194 -6.65 -3.85 -17.47
CA ASP A 194 -7.10 -5.12 -18.05
C ASP A 194 -6.19 -6.28 -17.61
N ALA A 195 -4.85 -6.06 -17.60
CA ALA A 195 -3.90 -7.07 -17.17
C ALA A 195 -4.00 -7.40 -15.66
N PHE A 196 -4.33 -6.42 -14.81
CA PHE A 196 -4.64 -6.68 -13.41
C PHE A 196 -5.80 -7.68 -13.28
N GLU A 197 -6.92 -7.41 -13.94
CA GLU A 197 -8.12 -8.26 -13.89
C GLU A 197 -7.83 -9.67 -14.43
N GLU A 198 -7.12 -9.78 -15.55
CA GLU A 198 -6.76 -11.07 -16.17
C GLU A 198 -5.92 -11.97 -15.24
N HIS A 199 -5.12 -11.36 -14.36
CA HIS A 199 -4.26 -12.08 -13.41
C HIS A 199 -4.90 -12.22 -12.02
N GLY A 200 -6.18 -11.89 -11.89
CA GLY A 200 -6.98 -12.09 -10.67
C GLY A 200 -6.97 -10.92 -9.70
N GLY A 201 -6.50 -9.74 -10.13
CA GLY A 201 -6.65 -8.49 -9.40
C GLY A 201 -8.14 -8.17 -9.17
N THR A 202 -8.45 -7.59 -8.03
CA THR A 202 -9.82 -7.23 -7.62
C THR A 202 -10.11 -5.73 -7.72
N GLY A 203 -9.15 -4.97 -8.23
CA GLY A 203 -9.23 -3.52 -8.42
C GLY A 203 -7.85 -2.88 -8.39
N LEU A 204 -7.83 -1.57 -8.18
CA LEU A 204 -6.63 -0.76 -8.04
C LEU A 204 -6.14 -0.74 -6.59
N GLY A 205 -4.83 -0.81 -6.38
CA GLY A 205 -4.21 -0.48 -5.10
C GLY A 205 -4.23 1.04 -4.84
N PHE A 206 -4.06 1.82 -5.91
CA PHE A 206 -4.13 3.28 -5.99
C PHE A 206 -4.32 3.69 -7.47
N PRO A 207 -4.71 4.95 -7.78
CA PRO A 207 -4.89 5.38 -9.16
C PRO A 207 -3.59 5.31 -9.98
N SER A 208 -3.62 4.59 -11.10
CA SER A 208 -2.47 4.39 -11.99
C SER A 208 -1.89 5.73 -12.50
N ILE A 209 -0.56 5.83 -12.51
CA ILE A 209 0.18 6.95 -13.10
C ILE A 209 0.83 6.47 -14.39
N VAL A 210 0.54 7.15 -15.49
CA VAL A 210 1.21 6.94 -16.79
C VAL A 210 1.64 8.30 -17.33
N GLY A 211 2.83 8.73 -16.93
CA GLY A 211 3.35 10.06 -17.25
C GLY A 211 4.42 10.02 -18.34
N SER A 212 4.08 10.46 -19.54
CA SER A 212 5.03 10.57 -20.66
C SER A 212 5.72 11.95 -20.73
N GLY A 213 7.02 11.95 -21.04
CA GLY A 213 7.86 13.15 -21.12
C GLY A 213 7.75 14.02 -19.87
N MET A 214 7.35 15.29 -20.05
CA MET A 214 7.19 16.25 -18.95
C MET A 214 6.21 15.75 -17.87
N ASN A 215 5.19 14.94 -18.21
CA ASN A 215 4.26 14.41 -17.21
C ASN A 215 4.94 13.42 -16.26
N GLY A 216 5.98 12.70 -16.73
CA GLY A 216 6.82 11.83 -15.88
C GLY A 216 7.61 12.59 -14.82
N THR A 217 7.63 13.94 -14.88
CA THR A 217 8.24 14.81 -13.86
C THR A 217 7.21 15.35 -12.85
N ILE A 218 6.02 14.75 -12.78
CA ILE A 218 4.96 15.09 -11.83
C ILE A 218 4.66 13.81 -11.05
N LEU A 219 4.91 13.79 -9.73
CA LEU A 219 4.88 12.55 -8.93
C LEU A 219 3.56 11.79 -9.06
N HIS A 220 2.45 12.45 -8.71
CA HIS A 220 1.11 11.84 -8.75
C HIS A 220 0.32 12.32 -9.99
N TYR A 221 0.91 12.14 -11.18
CA TYR A 221 0.24 12.43 -12.44
C TYR A 221 -0.83 11.38 -12.75
N MET A 222 -2.08 11.67 -12.40
CA MET A 222 -3.21 10.74 -12.61
C MET A 222 -4.12 11.15 -13.79
N ALA A 223 -3.77 12.23 -14.50
CA ALA A 223 -4.63 12.73 -15.57
C ALA A 223 -4.61 11.83 -16.81
N ASN A 224 -3.47 11.16 -17.07
CA ASN A 224 -3.23 10.15 -18.11
C ASN A 224 -3.97 10.48 -19.41
N ASN A 225 -3.75 11.68 -19.95
CA ASN A 225 -4.57 12.19 -21.06
C ASN A 225 -3.77 12.83 -22.19
N LYS A 226 -2.45 12.67 -22.20
CA LYS A 226 -1.59 13.15 -23.28
C LYS A 226 -1.24 12.04 -24.25
N GLU A 227 -0.98 12.47 -25.48
CA GLU A 227 -0.36 11.64 -26.50
C GLU A 227 1.11 11.41 -26.13
N ILE A 228 1.52 10.14 -26.17
CA ILE A 228 2.89 9.69 -26.00
C ILE A 228 3.64 10.04 -27.29
N LYS A 229 4.59 10.96 -27.18
CA LYS A 229 5.44 11.35 -28.33
C LYS A 229 6.53 10.32 -28.57
N ASN A 230 7.18 10.38 -29.73
CA ASN A 230 8.43 9.66 -29.96
C ASN A 230 9.56 10.29 -29.14
N ASP A 231 10.58 9.50 -28.78
CA ASP A 231 11.81 9.97 -28.11
C ASP A 231 11.52 10.68 -26.77
N VAL A 232 10.62 10.09 -25.96
CA VAL A 232 10.38 10.49 -24.58
C VAL A 232 10.34 9.27 -23.65
N MET A 233 10.66 9.49 -22.37
CA MET A 233 10.47 8.50 -21.31
C MET A 233 9.04 8.49 -20.78
N ILE A 234 8.59 7.34 -20.26
CA ILE A 234 7.27 7.14 -19.67
C ILE A 234 7.45 6.54 -18.28
N VAL A 235 7.04 7.27 -17.25
CA VAL A 235 6.98 6.76 -15.86
C VAL A 235 5.62 6.10 -15.66
N MET A 236 5.64 4.80 -15.39
CA MET A 236 4.46 3.99 -15.08
C MET A 236 4.55 3.56 -13.63
N ASP A 237 3.73 4.16 -12.78
CA ASP A 237 3.65 3.84 -11.35
C ASP A 237 2.26 3.29 -11.06
N ILE A 238 2.23 1.99 -10.77
CA ILE A 238 1.02 1.17 -10.85
C ILE A 238 1.03 0.09 -9.77
N GLY A 239 -0.17 -0.28 -9.33
CA GLY A 239 -0.36 -1.31 -8.32
C GLY A 239 -1.73 -1.94 -8.40
N SER A 240 -1.77 -3.27 -8.54
CA SER A 240 -3.02 -4.02 -8.39
C SER A 240 -3.47 -4.03 -6.93
N GLY A 241 -4.78 -4.22 -6.72
CA GLY A 241 -5.39 -4.49 -5.42
C GLY A 241 -5.96 -5.91 -5.37
N TYR A 242 -5.62 -6.69 -4.35
CA TYR A 242 -6.05 -8.08 -4.19
C TYR A 242 -6.40 -8.40 -2.74
N HIS A 243 -7.67 -8.73 -2.48
CA HIS A 243 -8.19 -9.02 -1.13
C HIS A 243 -7.80 -7.96 -0.08
N GLY A 244 -7.84 -6.69 -0.49
CA GLY A 244 -7.52 -5.55 0.37
C GLY A 244 -6.04 -5.18 0.43
N TYR A 245 -5.12 -6.01 -0.06
CA TYR A 245 -3.69 -5.70 -0.16
C TYR A 245 -3.37 -5.01 -1.48
N SER A 246 -2.40 -4.10 -1.46
CA SER A 246 -1.91 -3.36 -2.61
C SER A 246 -0.49 -3.79 -2.97
N SER A 247 -0.19 -3.79 -4.28
CA SER A 247 1.18 -3.70 -4.78
C SER A 247 1.50 -2.25 -5.13
N ASP A 248 2.78 -1.98 -5.36
CA ASP A 248 3.32 -0.68 -5.73
C ASP A 248 4.64 -0.87 -6.46
N VAL A 249 4.63 -0.69 -7.78
CA VAL A 249 5.80 -0.91 -8.63
C VAL A 249 5.82 0.18 -9.69
N THR A 250 6.91 0.93 -9.71
CA THR A 250 7.23 1.88 -10.78
C THR A 250 8.25 1.32 -11.76
N ARG A 251 7.96 1.45 -13.05
CA ARG A 251 8.93 1.28 -14.14
C ARG A 251 8.94 2.52 -15.02
N THR A 252 10.13 2.87 -15.53
CA THR A 252 10.27 3.90 -16.55
C THR A 252 10.78 3.27 -17.85
N ILE A 253 10.16 3.59 -18.98
CA ILE A 253 10.51 3.01 -20.29
C ILE A 253 10.64 4.08 -21.39
N PRO A 254 11.44 3.85 -22.44
CA PRO A 254 11.46 4.71 -23.62
C PRO A 254 10.20 4.49 -24.46
N SER A 255 9.66 5.56 -25.04
CA SER A 255 8.41 5.50 -25.81
C SER A 255 8.47 4.62 -27.06
N ASP A 256 9.65 4.51 -27.67
CA ASP A 256 9.93 3.82 -28.94
C ASP A 256 10.73 2.53 -28.78
N GLY A 257 11.00 2.12 -27.54
CA GLY A 257 11.63 0.84 -27.21
C GLY A 257 13.14 0.86 -27.03
N ASP A 258 13.82 1.97 -27.35
CA ASP A 258 15.28 2.10 -27.23
C ASP A 258 15.63 3.35 -26.40
N PHE A 259 16.50 3.20 -25.39
CA PHE A 259 16.95 4.35 -24.59
C PHE A 259 18.02 5.13 -25.36
N ASN A 260 17.81 6.44 -25.51
CA ASN A 260 18.87 7.33 -26.01
C ASN A 260 19.97 7.55 -24.94
N ASP A 261 21.07 8.23 -25.31
CA ASP A 261 22.23 8.40 -24.42
C ASP A 261 21.89 9.12 -23.11
N ASP A 262 21.08 10.18 -23.18
CA ASP A 262 20.67 10.97 -22.02
C ASP A 262 19.73 10.16 -21.10
N GLU A 263 18.77 9.46 -21.69
CA GLU A 263 17.83 8.58 -20.97
C GLU A 263 18.57 7.43 -20.28
N ARG A 264 19.52 6.80 -20.98
CA ARG A 264 20.35 5.71 -20.46
C ARG A 264 21.21 6.16 -19.29
N GLU A 265 21.84 7.33 -19.37
CA GLU A 265 22.65 7.88 -18.28
C GLU A 265 21.80 8.10 -17.01
N ILE A 266 20.66 8.76 -17.15
CA ILE A 266 19.76 9.06 -16.03
C ILE A 266 19.16 7.77 -15.48
N TYR A 267 18.69 6.87 -16.35
CA TYR A 267 18.09 5.60 -15.94
C TYR A 267 19.08 4.73 -15.17
N GLN A 268 20.30 4.57 -15.69
CA GLN A 268 21.31 3.76 -15.02
C GLN A 268 21.69 4.36 -13.66
N CYS A 269 21.72 5.69 -13.52
CA CYS A 269 21.94 6.32 -12.21
C CYS A 269 20.86 5.93 -11.19
N VAL A 270 19.58 5.97 -11.59
CA VAL A 270 18.46 5.58 -10.71
C VAL A 270 18.50 4.09 -10.39
N LEU A 271 18.78 3.24 -11.38
CA LEU A 271 18.90 1.80 -11.19
C LEU A 271 20.05 1.44 -10.23
N ASP A 272 21.21 2.08 -10.39
CA ASP A 272 22.37 1.90 -9.50
C ASP A 272 22.06 2.37 -8.08
N ALA A 273 21.34 3.49 -7.93
CA ALA A 273 20.91 4.01 -6.63
C ALA A 273 19.95 3.04 -5.93
N GLN A 274 18.99 2.46 -6.66
CA GLN A 274 18.07 1.46 -6.13
C GLN A 274 18.83 0.21 -5.70
N LYS A 275 19.74 -0.32 -6.54
CA LYS A 275 20.60 -1.47 -6.20
C LYS A 275 21.49 -1.21 -4.98
N ALA A 276 21.95 0.03 -4.79
CA ALA A 276 22.74 0.40 -3.61
C ALA A 276 21.90 0.37 -2.32
N ALA A 277 20.67 0.89 -2.37
CA ALA A 277 19.73 0.79 -1.26
C ALA A 277 19.31 -0.67 -0.98
N GLU A 278 19.01 -1.44 -2.03
CA GLU A 278 18.70 -2.87 -1.96
C GLU A 278 19.83 -3.64 -1.26
N LYS A 279 21.10 -3.37 -1.61
CA LYS A 279 22.25 -3.98 -0.94
C LYS A 279 22.37 -3.63 0.56
N ALA A 280 21.84 -2.47 0.97
CA ALA A 280 21.81 -2.06 2.37
C ALA A 280 20.64 -2.69 3.15
N LEU A 281 19.60 -3.20 2.45
CA LEU A 281 18.42 -3.79 3.05
C LEU A 281 18.75 -5.15 3.69
N LYS A 282 18.60 -5.24 5.00
CA LYS A 282 18.70 -6.46 5.82
C LYS A 282 18.09 -6.23 7.19
N PRO A 283 17.81 -7.29 7.98
CA PRO A 283 17.39 -7.13 9.36
C PRO A 283 18.33 -6.22 10.16
N GLY A 284 17.74 -5.29 10.91
CA GLY A 284 18.45 -4.30 11.73
C GLY A 284 18.88 -3.03 10.98
N ALA A 285 18.79 -2.97 9.65
CA ALA A 285 19.04 -1.76 8.89
C ALA A 285 17.98 -0.68 9.18
N THR A 286 18.31 0.57 8.92
CA THR A 286 17.43 1.73 9.09
C THR A 286 17.10 2.35 7.74
N TRP A 287 15.95 3.01 7.63
CA TRP A 287 15.60 3.82 6.45
C TRP A 287 16.69 4.82 6.05
N GLN A 288 17.37 5.41 7.03
CA GLN A 288 18.45 6.38 6.80
C GLN A 288 19.69 5.75 6.15
N GLU A 289 19.99 4.48 6.44
CA GLU A 289 21.10 3.77 5.81
C GLU A 289 20.79 3.45 4.34
N LEU A 290 19.56 3.03 4.05
CA LEU A 290 19.08 2.81 2.68
C LEU A 290 19.08 4.12 1.88
N GLU A 291 18.46 5.17 2.44
CA GLU A 291 18.38 6.51 1.85
C GLU A 291 19.77 7.04 1.50
N ARG A 292 20.73 6.92 2.43
CA ARG A 292 22.10 7.35 2.19
C ARG A 292 22.77 6.56 1.07
N ALA A 293 22.59 5.24 1.02
CA ALA A 293 23.20 4.41 -0.01
C ALA A 293 22.72 4.80 -1.43
N ALA A 294 21.43 5.10 -1.59
CA ALA A 294 20.89 5.61 -2.85
C ALA A 294 21.41 7.03 -3.18
N GLN A 295 21.36 7.94 -2.22
CA GLN A 295 21.78 9.33 -2.41
C GLN A 295 23.26 9.47 -2.75
N ASP A 296 24.13 8.64 -2.16
CA ASP A 296 25.58 8.67 -2.44
C ASP A 296 25.87 8.34 -3.92
N VAL A 297 25.17 7.36 -4.50
CA VAL A 297 25.28 7.04 -5.94
C VAL A 297 24.89 8.23 -6.81
N ILE A 298 23.73 8.82 -6.54
CA ILE A 298 23.21 9.97 -7.29
C ILE A 298 24.16 11.17 -7.20
N LYS A 299 24.75 11.37 -6.03
CA LYS A 299 25.72 12.44 -5.77
C LYS A 299 27.02 12.21 -6.53
N ASP A 300 27.55 11.00 -6.55
CA ASP A 300 28.78 10.66 -7.26
C ASP A 300 28.63 10.81 -8.79
N ARG A 301 27.40 10.64 -9.30
CA ARG A 301 27.03 10.92 -10.69
C ARG A 301 26.79 12.40 -10.99
N GLY A 302 26.80 13.28 -9.97
CA GLY A 302 26.57 14.72 -10.13
C GLY A 302 25.11 15.12 -10.42
N LEU A 303 24.15 14.22 -10.21
CA LEU A 303 22.73 14.43 -10.56
C LEU A 303 21.85 14.89 -9.39
N THR A 304 22.46 15.20 -8.24
CA THR A 304 21.75 15.56 -6.98
C THR A 304 20.69 16.64 -7.17
N LYS A 305 20.92 17.64 -8.02
CA LYS A 305 20.00 18.77 -8.20
C LYS A 305 18.63 18.38 -8.77
N TRP A 306 18.51 17.20 -9.38
CA TRP A 306 17.28 16.64 -9.96
C TRP A 306 16.75 15.43 -9.18
N SER A 307 17.45 15.01 -8.13
CA SER A 307 17.11 13.80 -7.37
C SER A 307 15.85 13.97 -6.53
N TYR A 308 15.13 12.87 -6.32
CA TYR A 308 13.95 12.79 -5.46
C TYR A 308 14.15 13.42 -4.07
N ALA A 309 15.35 13.34 -3.49
CA ALA A 309 15.62 13.88 -2.16
C ALA A 309 15.99 15.38 -2.15
N HIS A 310 16.61 15.88 -3.21
CA HIS A 310 17.28 17.18 -3.20
C HIS A 310 16.81 18.15 -4.29
N ALA A 311 15.93 17.75 -5.20
CA ALA A 311 15.39 18.63 -6.23
C ALA A 311 14.92 19.95 -5.64
N LYS A 312 15.15 21.07 -6.33
CA LYS A 312 14.65 22.38 -5.86
C LYS A 312 13.13 22.48 -5.96
N ASP A 313 12.56 21.72 -6.89
CA ASP A 313 11.13 21.62 -7.05
C ASP A 313 10.55 20.65 -6.01
N PHE A 314 9.78 21.19 -5.08
CA PHE A 314 9.14 20.39 -4.04
C PHE A 314 8.03 19.48 -4.59
N SER A 315 7.53 19.71 -5.81
CA SER A 315 6.51 18.85 -6.42
C SER A 315 7.05 17.47 -6.84
N VAL A 316 8.37 17.28 -6.80
CA VAL A 316 9.06 16.03 -7.14
C VAL A 316 9.89 15.48 -5.98
N ARG A 317 9.79 16.10 -4.81
CA ARG A 317 10.48 15.63 -3.61
C ARG A 317 9.68 14.53 -2.93
N HIS A 318 10.33 13.41 -2.65
CA HIS A 318 9.76 12.29 -1.88
C HIS A 318 10.85 11.57 -1.08
N GLY A 319 10.46 10.57 -0.28
CA GLY A 319 11.40 9.67 0.40
C GLY A 319 11.83 8.51 -0.51
N LEU A 320 12.81 7.73 -0.07
CA LEU A 320 13.26 6.55 -0.84
C LEU A 320 12.21 5.43 -0.92
N GLY A 321 11.22 5.39 -0.02
CA GLY A 321 10.16 4.39 -0.05
C GLY A 321 9.32 4.40 1.22
N HIS A 322 8.40 3.46 1.31
CA HIS A 322 7.43 3.32 2.40
C HIS A 322 7.09 1.86 2.69
N TYR A 323 6.32 1.60 3.74
CA TYR A 323 5.71 0.29 3.96
C TYR A 323 4.55 0.09 2.99
N VAL A 324 4.29 -1.15 2.57
CA VAL A 324 3.16 -1.51 1.70
C VAL A 324 2.46 -2.77 2.22
N GLY A 325 1.14 -2.83 2.07
CA GLY A 325 0.29 -3.88 2.64
C GLY A 325 -1.18 -3.64 2.33
N LEU A 326 -2.02 -3.58 3.36
CA LEU A 326 -3.46 -3.26 3.20
C LEU A 326 -3.73 -1.84 2.65
N SER A 327 -2.73 -0.97 2.76
CA SER A 327 -2.66 0.34 2.12
C SER A 327 -1.40 0.38 1.27
N VAL A 328 -1.40 1.17 0.19
CA VAL A 328 -0.20 1.43 -0.61
C VAL A 328 0.88 2.05 0.27
N HIS A 329 0.54 3.13 0.97
CA HIS A 329 1.30 3.65 2.10
C HIS A 329 0.78 3.01 3.39
N ASP A 330 1.39 1.90 3.78
CA ASP A 330 0.97 1.10 4.92
C ASP A 330 1.47 1.67 6.26
N SER A 331 0.86 1.17 7.34
CA SER A 331 1.17 1.62 8.69
C SER A 331 2.58 1.19 9.13
N GLY A 332 3.34 2.13 9.66
CA GLY A 332 4.65 1.87 10.25
C GLY A 332 5.39 3.16 10.58
N SER A 333 6.34 3.07 11.51
CA SER A 333 7.20 4.19 11.87
C SER A 333 8.51 4.09 11.08
N TYR A 334 8.96 5.19 10.49
CA TYR A 334 10.27 5.29 9.84
C TYR A 334 11.45 5.28 10.84
N ARG A 335 11.16 5.20 12.14
CA ARG A 335 12.17 4.98 13.20
C ARG A 335 12.43 3.51 13.47
N GLU A 336 11.55 2.62 13.01
CA GLU A 336 11.77 1.19 13.16
C GLU A 336 12.99 0.74 12.37
N LYS A 337 13.66 -0.29 12.90
CA LYS A 337 14.64 -1.03 12.13
C LYS A 337 13.93 -2.07 11.29
N MET A 338 14.47 -2.34 10.11
CA MET A 338 13.99 -3.40 9.22
C MET A 338 13.97 -4.72 9.99
N ALA A 339 12.85 -5.41 9.95
CA ALA A 339 12.66 -6.69 10.62
C ALA A 339 12.02 -7.71 9.67
N PRO A 340 12.30 -9.01 9.84
CA PRO A 340 11.67 -10.07 9.07
C PRO A 340 10.14 -9.95 9.07
N GLY A 341 9.53 -10.10 7.90
CA GLY A 341 8.09 -9.94 7.69
C GLY A 341 7.63 -8.51 7.38
N MET A 342 8.49 -7.50 7.47
CA MET A 342 8.19 -6.18 6.91
C MET A 342 8.18 -6.25 5.38
N VAL A 343 7.24 -5.52 4.77
CA VAL A 343 7.18 -5.35 3.31
C VAL A 343 7.25 -3.87 2.99
N ILE A 344 8.21 -3.48 2.15
CA ILE A 344 8.55 -2.08 1.85
C ILE A 344 8.77 -1.85 0.35
N THR A 345 8.66 -0.60 -0.08
CA THR A 345 9.13 -0.13 -1.39
C THR A 345 10.55 0.47 -1.29
N ILE A 346 11.29 0.42 -2.40
CA ILE A 346 12.50 1.22 -2.64
C ILE A 346 12.40 1.82 -4.04
N GLU A 347 12.21 3.14 -4.11
CA GLU A 347 11.72 3.90 -5.27
C GLU A 347 12.54 5.18 -5.56
N PRO A 348 13.87 5.15 -5.67
CA PRO A 348 14.62 6.36 -6.02
C PRO A 348 14.17 6.92 -7.36
N GLY A 349 14.32 8.25 -7.52
CA GLY A 349 13.98 8.92 -8.78
C GLY A 349 14.84 10.14 -9.11
N ILE A 350 14.89 10.47 -10.39
CA ILE A 350 15.47 11.69 -10.95
C ILE A 350 14.43 12.35 -11.85
N TYR A 351 14.20 13.65 -11.64
CA TYR A 351 13.19 14.43 -12.37
C TYR A 351 13.83 15.69 -12.96
N ASP A 352 14.32 15.56 -14.19
CA ASP A 352 14.92 16.66 -14.95
C ASP A 352 13.87 17.34 -15.83
N LYS A 353 13.20 18.35 -15.25
CA LYS A 353 12.22 19.19 -15.97
C LYS A 353 12.83 20.00 -17.10
N ASP A 354 14.13 20.29 -17.08
CA ASP A 354 14.77 21.04 -18.16
C ASP A 354 14.88 20.18 -19.43
N LYS A 355 15.09 18.87 -19.26
CA LYS A 355 15.10 17.86 -20.33
C LYS A 355 13.73 17.21 -20.57
N GLY A 356 12.77 17.38 -19.65
CA GLY A 356 11.49 16.67 -19.69
C GLY A 356 11.62 15.16 -19.42
N ILE A 357 12.65 14.76 -18.66
CA ILE A 357 12.95 13.36 -18.33
C ILE A 357 12.63 13.13 -16.86
N GLY A 358 11.66 12.24 -16.60
CA GLY A 358 11.44 11.66 -15.28
C GLY A 358 11.83 10.19 -15.31
N VAL A 359 12.56 9.74 -14.30
CA VAL A 359 12.84 8.32 -14.07
C VAL A 359 12.57 8.01 -12.60
N ARG A 360 11.72 7.02 -12.36
CA ARG A 360 11.58 6.33 -11.07
C ARG A 360 11.60 4.82 -11.33
N ILE A 361 12.32 4.10 -10.48
CA ILE A 361 12.41 2.64 -10.52
C ILE A 361 12.12 2.16 -9.11
N GLU A 362 11.07 1.37 -8.98
CA GLU A 362 10.55 0.96 -7.68
C GLU A 362 10.28 -0.52 -7.62
N ASP A 363 10.61 -1.13 -6.50
CA ASP A 363 10.39 -2.54 -6.26
C ASP A 363 9.86 -2.75 -4.85
N ILE A 364 9.14 -3.85 -4.67
CA ILE A 364 8.67 -4.31 -3.36
C ILE A 364 9.61 -5.37 -2.81
N TYR A 365 9.96 -5.22 -1.54
CA TYR A 365 10.86 -6.11 -0.82
C TYR A 365 10.18 -6.65 0.44
N LEU A 366 10.13 -7.98 0.56
CA LEU A 366 9.84 -8.67 1.81
C LEU A 366 11.15 -8.89 2.57
N VAL A 367 11.30 -8.29 3.73
CA VAL A 367 12.47 -8.52 4.61
C VAL A 367 12.39 -9.92 5.20
N THR A 368 13.49 -10.67 5.15
CA THR A 368 13.62 -12.03 5.69
C THR A 368 14.69 -12.07 6.78
N GLU A 369 14.81 -13.20 7.49
CA GLU A 369 15.86 -13.41 8.49
C GLU A 369 17.29 -13.24 7.94
N GLU A 370 17.49 -13.53 6.65
CA GLU A 370 18.82 -13.53 6.01
C GLU A 370 19.05 -12.33 5.07
N GLY A 371 18.02 -11.50 4.83
CA GLY A 371 18.09 -10.40 3.88
C GLY A 371 16.70 -9.96 3.45
N PHE A 372 16.40 -10.14 2.17
CA PHE A 372 15.10 -9.82 1.58
C PHE A 372 14.77 -10.73 0.40
N ILE A 373 13.51 -10.71 -0.01
CA ILE A 373 13.02 -11.24 -1.29
C ILE A 373 12.41 -10.06 -2.05
N ARG A 374 12.84 -9.84 -3.30
CA ARG A 374 12.21 -8.85 -4.18
C ARG A 374 10.96 -9.47 -4.82
N LEU A 375 9.78 -8.99 -4.46
CA LEU A 375 8.51 -9.54 -4.94
C LEU A 375 8.23 -9.17 -6.39
N SER A 376 8.79 -8.05 -6.85
CA SER A 376 8.59 -7.47 -8.20
C SER A 376 9.61 -7.93 -9.24
N GLU A 377 10.27 -9.08 -9.03
CA GLU A 377 11.23 -9.66 -9.97
C GLU A 377 10.66 -9.93 -11.37
N GLY A 378 9.34 -10.10 -11.50
CA GLY A 378 8.68 -10.35 -12.79
C GLY A 378 8.54 -9.12 -13.69
N ALA A 379 8.79 -7.91 -13.18
CA ALA A 379 8.79 -6.68 -13.98
C ALA A 379 10.24 -6.30 -14.34
N PRO A 380 10.66 -6.39 -15.62
CA PRO A 380 12.03 -6.06 -16.03
C PRO A 380 12.45 -4.65 -15.61
N ARG A 381 13.70 -4.49 -15.18
CA ARG A 381 14.27 -3.18 -14.79
C ARG A 381 15.68 -2.95 -15.31
N GLU A 382 16.33 -3.95 -15.91
CA GLU A 382 17.60 -3.72 -16.60
C GLU A 382 17.30 -3.20 -18.00
N ILE A 383 18.13 -2.27 -18.49
CA ILE A 383 17.90 -1.58 -19.77
C ILE A 383 17.76 -2.60 -20.91
N ASP A 384 18.70 -3.52 -21.03
CA ASP A 384 18.70 -4.55 -22.08
C ASP A 384 17.46 -5.46 -22.02
N GLU A 385 16.91 -5.71 -20.83
CA GLU A 385 15.69 -6.51 -20.67
C GLU A 385 14.46 -5.74 -21.15
N ILE A 386 14.38 -4.45 -20.85
CA ILE A 386 13.30 -3.56 -21.30
C ILE A 386 13.36 -3.40 -22.82
N GLU A 387 14.51 -3.03 -23.38
CA GLU A 387 14.67 -2.84 -24.83
C GLU A 387 14.35 -4.13 -25.58
N LYS A 388 14.81 -5.27 -25.08
CA LYS A 388 14.46 -6.56 -25.69
C LYS A 388 12.95 -6.81 -25.64
N LEU A 389 12.30 -6.61 -24.49
CA LEU A 389 10.88 -6.91 -24.32
C LEU A 389 9.98 -6.02 -25.20
N MET A 390 10.34 -4.74 -25.36
CA MET A 390 9.57 -3.79 -26.18
C MET A 390 9.73 -4.03 -27.68
N ASN A 391 10.82 -4.67 -28.10
CA ASN A 391 11.14 -4.97 -29.50
C ASN A 391 10.76 -6.42 -29.94
N GLU A 392 10.10 -7.21 -29.08
CA GLU A 392 9.50 -8.52 -29.40
C GLU A 392 8.13 -8.39 -30.08
#